data_AF-A0A820G877-F1
#
_entry.id   AF-A0A820G877-F1
#
_cell.length_a   1.000
_cell.length_b   1.000
_cell.length_c   1.000
_cell.angle_alpha   90.00
_cell.angle_beta   90.00
_cell.angle_gamma   90.00
#
_symmetry.space_group_name_H-M   'P 1'
#
loop_
_entity.id
_entity.type
_entity.pdbx_description
1 polymer ?
#
loop_
_entity_poly.entity_id
_entity_poly.type
_entity_poly.pdbx_seq_one_letter_code
_entity_poly.pdbx_strand_id
1 'polypeptide(L)'
;MNNNTKDIFYTIYCLMNIVTLEVNDQDILVDIIHFCFEIQSTLLTTIDEDYRKLSKINCNCIHALIAAYFNLMSKLYGIEAFSTHVDEVS
;
A
#
# COMPACT_ATOMS: atom_id res chain seq x y z
N MET A 1 25.28 -0.14 -6.81
CA MET A 1 24.11 -0.17 -7.71
C MET A 1 23.13 0.88 -7.22
N ASN A 2 22.75 1.82 -8.08
CA ASN A 2 21.94 2.97 -7.72
C ASN A 2 20.53 2.48 -7.33
N ASN A 3 20.22 2.46 -6.04
CA ASN A 3 18.95 2.01 -5.52
C ASN A 3 17.91 3.11 -5.80
N ASN A 4 17.26 3.05 -6.97
CA ASN A 4 16.10 3.88 -7.29
C ASN A 4 14.86 3.41 -6.51
N THR A 5 15.00 3.26 -5.19
CA THR A 5 13.96 2.80 -4.27
C THR A 5 12.68 3.62 -4.42
N LYS A 6 12.79 4.93 -4.63
CA LYS A 6 11.64 5.82 -4.89
C LYS A 6 10.93 5.48 -6.19
N ASP A 7 11.67 5.28 -7.28
CA ASP A 7 11.06 4.97 -8.59
C ASP A 7 10.39 3.60 -8.56
N ILE A 8 10.94 2.64 -7.80
CA ILE A 8 10.34 1.32 -7.60
C ILE A 8 8.99 1.46 -6.89
N PHE A 9 8.93 2.17 -5.76
CA PHE A 9 7.66 2.38 -5.05
C PHE A 9 6.66 3.17 -5.89
N TYR A 10 7.10 4.21 -6.60
CA TYR A 10 6.23 4.95 -7.51
C TYR A 10 5.67 4.05 -8.64
N THR A 11 6.51 3.19 -9.21
CA THR A 11 6.09 2.22 -10.25
C THR A 11 5.07 1.23 -9.69
N ILE A 12 5.28 0.72 -8.48
CA ILE A 12 4.32 -0.17 -7.81
C ILE A 12 2.98 0.54 -7.60
N TYR A 13 3.00 1.79 -7.14
CA TYR A 13 1.80 2.60 -6.96
C TYR A 13 1.04 2.78 -8.29
N CYS A 14 1.74 3.15 -9.36
CA CYS A 14 1.13 3.25 -10.69
C CYS A 14 0.52 1.91 -11.14
N LEU A 15 1.21 0.79 -10.92
CA LEU A 15 0.72 -0.53 -11.30
C LEU A 15 -0.57 -0.89 -10.54
N MET A 16 -0.62 -0.67 -9.22
CA MET A 16 -1.82 -0.90 -8.42
C MET A 16 -3.01 -0.08 -8.92
N ASN A 17 -2.77 1.17 -9.31
CA ASN A 17 -3.80 2.04 -9.85
C ASN A 17 -4.29 1.56 -11.22
N ILE A 18 -3.38 1.14 -12.11
CA ILE A 18 -3.75 0.59 -13.42
C ILE A 18 -4.59 -0.67 -13.25
N VAL A 19 -4.17 -1.61 -12.40
CA VAL A 19 -4.94 -2.83 -12.12
C VAL A 19 -6.33 -2.49 -11.61
N THR A 20 -6.43 -1.55 -10.67
CA THR A 20 -7.71 -1.08 -10.12
C THR A 20 -8.65 -0.56 -11.20
N LEU A 21 -8.15 0.25 -12.13
CA LEU A 21 -8.94 0.87 -13.19
C LEU A 21 -9.30 -0.10 -14.32
N GLU A 22 -8.37 -0.96 -14.73
CA GLU A 22 -8.53 -1.85 -15.88
C GLU A 22 -9.39 -3.07 -15.55
N VAL A 23 -9.25 -3.62 -14.35
CA VAL A 23 -9.98 -4.83 -13.95
C VAL A 23 -11.45 -4.52 -13.71
N ASN A 24 -11.76 -3.38 -13.08
CA ASN A 24 -13.12 -2.94 -12.73
C ASN A 24 -14.03 -4.07 -12.19
N ASP A 25 -13.43 -4.99 -11.44
CA ASP A 25 -14.08 -6.14 -10.80
C ASP A 25 -13.95 -5.94 -9.29
N GLN A 26 -15.10 -5.92 -8.61
CA GLN A 26 -15.19 -5.68 -7.17
C GLN A 26 -14.44 -6.75 -6.37
N ASP A 27 -14.44 -8.00 -6.81
CA ASP A 27 -13.80 -9.10 -6.07
C ASP A 27 -12.27 -8.92 -6.08
N ILE A 28 -11.72 -8.52 -7.22
CA ILE A 28 -10.28 -8.26 -7.35
C ILE A 28 -9.86 -7.03 -6.53
N LEU A 29 -10.71 -6.01 -6.44
CA LEU A 29 -10.43 -4.85 -5.58
C LEU A 29 -10.38 -5.24 -4.11
N VAL A 30 -11.32 -6.07 -3.65
CA VAL A 30 -11.34 -6.58 -2.27
C VAL A 30 -10.08 -7.38 -1.98
N ASP A 31 -9.63 -8.22 -2.92
CA ASP A 31 -8.38 -8.98 -2.77
C ASP A 31 -7.14 -8.07 -2.67
N ILE A 32 -7.08 -6.99 -3.46
CA ILE A 32 -5.97 -6.01 -3.37
C ILE A 32 -6.01 -5.27 -2.03
N ILE A 33 -7.20 -4.91 -1.52
CA ILE A 33 -7.37 -4.27 -0.22
C ILE A 33 -6.90 -5.22 0.90
N HIS A 34 -7.32 -6.49 0.88
CA HIS A 34 -6.84 -7.49 1.82
C HIS A 34 -5.33 -7.68 1.75
N PHE A 35 -4.76 -7.72 0.55
CA PHE A 35 -3.32 -7.79 0.35
C PHE A 35 -2.57 -6.61 0.97
N CYS A 36 -3.11 -5.39 0.84
CA CYS A 36 -2.54 -4.20 1.46
C CYS A 36 -2.52 -4.30 2.99
N PHE A 37 -3.62 -4.71 3.60
CA PHE A 37 -3.69 -4.89 5.06
C PHE A 37 -2.75 -5.99 5.55
N GLU A 38 -2.65 -7.11 4.83
CA GLU A 38 -1.75 -8.21 5.19
C GLU A 38 -0.28 -7.79 5.13
N ILE A 39 0.10 -6.98 4.14
CA ILE A 39 1.44 -6.38 4.09
C ILE A 39 1.68 -5.50 5.31
N GLN A 40 0.77 -4.57 5.63
CA GLN A 40 0.91 -3.69 6.79
C GLN A 40 1.03 -4.49 8.09
N SER A 41 0.19 -5.50 8.28
CA SER A 41 0.21 -6.41 9.44
C SER A 41 1.54 -7.17 9.53
N THR A 42 2.03 -7.70 8.41
CA THR A 42 3.31 -8.42 8.35
C THR A 42 4.48 -7.52 8.74
N LEU A 43 4.48 -6.27 8.27
CA LEU A 43 5.51 -5.28 8.61
C LEU A 43 5.50 -4.84 10.09
N LEU A 44 4.34 -4.93 10.75
CA LEU A 44 4.18 -4.62 12.17
C LEU A 44 4.54 -5.81 13.07
N THR A 45 4.28 -7.03 12.63
CA THR A 45 4.52 -8.27 13.41
C THR A 45 5.92 -8.83 13.27
N THR A 46 6.71 -8.39 12.28
CA THR A 46 8.17 -8.60 12.23
C THR A 46 8.87 -7.65 13.20
N ILE A 47 8.63 -7.87 14.50
CA ILE A 47 9.16 -7.11 15.64
C ILE A 47 10.61 -7.49 15.94
N ASP A 48 11.05 -8.67 15.49
CA ASP A 48 12.43 -9.10 15.68
C ASP A 48 13.37 -8.32 14.75
N GLU A 49 14.15 -7.39 15.31
CA GLU A 49 15.13 -6.59 14.57
C GLU A 49 16.13 -7.48 13.81
N ASP A 50 16.44 -8.68 14.34
CA ASP A 50 17.31 -9.68 13.72
C ASP A 50 16.67 -10.43 12.52
N TYR A 51 15.33 -10.51 12.46
CA TYR A 51 14.59 -11.13 11.34
C TYR A 51 14.02 -10.12 10.35
N ARG A 52 14.12 -8.82 10.64
CA ARG A 52 13.59 -7.77 9.77
C ARG A 52 14.49 -7.59 8.55
N LYS A 53 14.17 -8.32 7.47
CA LYS A 53 14.89 -8.26 6.18
C LYS A 53 14.79 -6.90 5.47
N LEU A 54 13.86 -6.03 5.87
CA LEU A 54 13.61 -4.72 5.27
C LEU A 54 14.08 -3.59 6.18
N SER A 55 14.76 -2.60 5.61
CA SER A 55 15.13 -1.38 6.33
C SER A 55 13.87 -0.61 6.77
N LYS A 56 13.97 0.14 7.88
CA LYS A 56 12.88 1.01 8.38
C LYS A 56 12.38 1.99 7.32
N ILE A 57 13.29 2.50 6.47
CA ILE A 57 12.96 3.37 5.34
C ILE A 57 12.04 2.65 4.36
N ASN A 58 12.36 1.41 3.98
CA ASN A 58 11.53 0.65 3.05
C ASN A 58 10.16 0.32 3.65
N CYS A 59 10.08 -0.01 4.94
CA CYS A 59 8.80 -0.21 5.62
C CYS A 59 7.93 1.06 5.56
N ASN A 60 8.49 2.22 5.89
CA ASN A 60 7.77 3.48 5.82
C ASN A 60 7.33 3.81 4.39
N CYS A 61 8.16 3.53 3.38
CA CYS A 61 7.77 3.69 1.98
C CYS A 61 6.61 2.77 1.59
N ILE A 62 6.56 1.54 2.09
CA ILE A 62 5.43 0.63 1.86
C ILE A 62 4.15 1.17 2.52
N HIS A 63 4.22 1.62 3.78
CA HIS A 63 3.06 2.22 4.44
C HIS A 63 2.54 3.46 3.69
N ALA A 64 3.44 4.35 3.28
CA ALA A 64 3.09 5.54 2.51
C ALA A 64 2.48 5.19 1.14
N LEU A 65 2.98 4.15 0.47
CA LEU A 65 2.44 3.65 -0.79
C LEU A 65 1.00 3.14 -0.61
N ILE A 66 0.75 2.35 0.43
CA ILE A 66 -0.58 1.79 0.71
C ILE A 66 -1.56 2.91 1.08
N ALA A 67 -1.13 3.89 1.88
CA ALA A 67 -1.94 5.06 2.21
C ALA A 67 -2.31 5.87 0.95
N ALA A 68 -1.35 6.10 0.04
CA ALA A 68 -1.62 6.78 -1.22
C ALA A 68 -2.61 6.00 -2.11
N TYR A 69 -2.53 4.67 -2.09
CA TYR A 69 -3.46 3.80 -2.81
C TYR A 69 -4.88 3.88 -2.23
N PHE A 70 -5.05 3.76 -0.91
CA PHE A 70 -6.35 3.89 -0.26
C PHE A 70 -6.98 5.27 -0.43
N ASN A 71 -6.16 6.34 -0.42
CA ASN A 71 -6.65 7.68 -0.74
C ASN A 71 -7.22 7.74 -2.16
N LEU A 72 -6.58 7.11 -3.15
CA LEU A 72 -7.12 7.02 -4.51
C LEU A 72 -8.43 6.21 -4.53
N MET A 73 -8.45 5.05 -3.88
CA MET A 73 -9.64 4.19 -3.80
C MET A 73 -10.84 4.93 -3.19
N SER A 74 -10.61 5.72 -2.14
CA SER A 74 -11.67 6.55 -1.52
C SER A 74 -12.29 7.53 -2.52
N LYS A 75 -11.47 8.11 -3.40
CA LYS A 75 -11.91 9.09 -4.41
C LYS A 75 -12.60 8.43 -5.61
N LEU A 76 -12.14 7.25 -6.03
CA LEU A 76 -12.71 6.54 -7.18
C LEU A 76 -14.03 5.85 -6.84
N TYR A 77 -14.15 5.26 -5.64
CA TYR A 77 -15.29 4.44 -5.26
C TYR A 77 -16.19 5.08 -4.19
N GLY A 78 -15.84 6.27 -3.69
CA GLY A 78 -16.63 6.98 -2.67
C GLY A 78 -16.62 6.31 -1.29
N ILE A 79 -15.57 5.54 -0.99
CA ILE A 79 -15.45 4.81 0.28
C ILE A 79 -14.79 5.71 1.33
N GLU A 80 -15.60 6.46 2.10
CA GLU A 80 -15.12 7.41 3.13
C GLU A 80 -14.28 6.75 4.23
N ALA A 81 -14.52 5.47 4.52
CA ALA A 81 -13.75 4.70 5.49
C ALA A 81 -12.24 4.64 5.13
N PHE A 82 -11.89 4.63 3.85
CA PHE A 82 -10.49 4.64 3.41
C PHE A 82 -9.83 6.00 3.57
N SER A 83 -10.58 7.10 3.37
CA SER A 83 -10.05 8.44 3.66
C SER A 83 -9.75 8.57 5.16
N THR A 84 -10.67 8.11 6.00
CA THR A 84 -10.52 8.13 7.46
C THR A 84 -9.31 7.29 7.90
N HIS A 85 -9.15 6.08 7.37
CA HIS A 85 -8.01 5.23 7.66
C HIS A 85 -6.68 5.90 7.30
N VAL A 86 -6.61 6.59 6.15
CA VAL A 86 -5.41 7.34 5.73
C VAL A 86 -5.09 8.46 6.72
N ASP A 87 -6.10 9.21 7.17
CA ASP A 87 -5.92 10.29 8.15
C ASP A 87 -5.45 9.77 9.52
N GLU A 88 -5.83 8.55 9.91
CA GLU A 88 -5.43 7.92 11.17
C GLU A 88 -4.00 7.37 11.17
N VAL A 89 -3.46 7.00 9.99
CA VAL A 89 -2.15 6.34 9.86
C VAL A 89 -1.05 7.21 9.23
N SER A 90 -1.38 8.42 8.78
CA SER A 90 -0.44 9.41 8.22
C SER A 90 0.19 10.28 9.30
#